data_AF-A0A484ZLR9-F1
#
_entry.id   AF-A0A484ZLR9-F1
#
_cell.length_a   1.000
_cell.length_b   1.000
_cell.length_c   1.000
_cell.angle_alpha   90.00
_cell.angle_beta   90.00
_cell.angle_gamma   90.00
#
_symmetry.space_group_name_H-M   'P 1'
#
loop_
_entity.id
_entity.type
_entity.pdbx_description
1 polymer ?
#
loop_
_entity_poly.entity_id
_entity_poly.type
_entity_poly.pdbx_seq_one_letter_code
_entity_poly.pdbx_strand_id
1 'polypeptide(L)'
;MALQVDGYVVVKSNNRRECNFYINYLRTQAVVVSPIYSSYLDNNKSINDSIKYTIKDRNLANKIIREMFINLNESLIDEDKFGWIKYNERACQWLWLKLKIMPTTEIEHTYSPYREHSQFAYDNFIQAEIAINIKDKYKKIITFFDNWPANIETKEIKLNQYSCLWSMAYKNLLSIDWLDENDIGPMQMGMAVFEQTRFKHQLYNTIK
;
A
#
# COMPACT_ATOMS: atom_id res chain seq x y z
N MET A 1 5.90 -25.92 -5.48
CA MET A 1 5.11 -27.17 -5.34
C MET A 1 4.27 -27.03 -4.08
N ALA A 2 2.94 -26.97 -4.18
CA ALA A 2 2.07 -26.74 -3.03
C ALA A 2 1.99 -28.01 -2.17
N LEU A 3 2.38 -27.91 -0.90
CA LEU A 3 2.32 -29.04 0.04
C LEU A 3 0.86 -29.32 0.40
N GLN A 4 0.47 -30.61 0.40
CA GLN A 4 -0.84 -31.03 0.87
C GLN A 4 -0.72 -31.76 2.21
N VAL A 5 -1.61 -31.44 3.15
CA VAL A 5 -1.74 -32.12 4.45
C VAL A 5 -3.22 -32.43 4.66
N ASP A 6 -3.56 -33.68 4.97
CA ASP A 6 -4.95 -34.17 5.11
C ASP A 6 -5.84 -33.92 3.88
N GLY A 7 -5.25 -33.79 2.68
CA GLY A 7 -5.97 -33.45 1.44
C GLY A 7 -6.28 -31.97 1.27
N TYR A 8 -5.83 -31.11 2.17
CA TYR A 8 -5.86 -29.65 2.04
C TYR A 8 -4.54 -29.14 1.49
N VAL A 9 -4.59 -28.19 0.56
CA VAL A 9 -3.43 -27.37 0.18
C VAL A 9 -3.04 -26.52 1.38
N VAL A 10 -1.76 -26.52 1.74
CA VAL A 10 -1.26 -25.77 2.89
C VAL A 10 -0.78 -24.40 2.45
N VAL A 11 -1.26 -23.37 3.15
CA VAL A 11 -0.75 -22.00 3.03
C VAL A 11 0.53 -21.87 3.85
N LYS A 12 1.62 -21.49 3.18
CA LYS A 12 2.91 -21.26 3.83
C LYS A 12 3.56 -20.03 3.22
N SER A 13 3.84 -19.04 4.05
CA SER A 13 4.65 -17.88 3.69
C SER A 13 5.65 -17.53 4.79
N ASN A 14 6.80 -17.00 4.39
CA ASN A 14 7.79 -16.36 5.26
C ASN A 14 7.76 -14.84 5.14
N ASN A 15 6.80 -14.30 4.39
CA ASN A 15 6.66 -12.88 4.09
C ASN A 15 5.41 -12.33 4.78
N ARG A 16 5.61 -11.30 5.61
CA ARG A 16 4.52 -10.68 6.37
C ARG A 16 3.47 -10.02 5.46
N ARG A 17 3.86 -9.48 4.31
CA ARG A 17 2.93 -8.86 3.34
C ARG A 17 1.99 -9.89 2.76
N GLU A 18 2.51 -11.07 2.39
CA GLU A 18 1.71 -12.19 1.90
C GLU A 18 0.77 -12.72 2.99
N CYS A 19 1.24 -12.90 4.23
CA CYS A 19 0.38 -13.29 5.34
C CYS A 19 -0.78 -12.29 5.54
N ASN A 20 -0.50 -10.98 5.50
CA ASN A 20 -1.53 -9.95 5.63
C ASN A 20 -2.53 -10.00 4.47
N PHE A 21 -2.04 -10.21 3.24
CA PHE A 21 -2.88 -10.42 2.07
C PHE A 21 -3.81 -11.63 2.25
N TYR A 22 -3.29 -12.79 2.67
CA TYR A 22 -4.09 -13.99 2.88
C TYR A 22 -5.19 -13.78 3.93
N ILE A 23 -4.86 -13.13 5.04
CA ILE A 23 -5.85 -12.80 6.09
C ILE A 23 -6.96 -11.91 5.53
N ASN A 24 -6.61 -10.87 4.77
CA ASN A 24 -7.59 -9.96 4.19
C ASN A 24 -8.43 -10.64 3.10
N TYR A 25 -7.82 -11.45 2.25
CA TYR A 25 -8.52 -12.23 1.23
C TYR A 25 -9.53 -13.20 1.85
N LEU A 26 -9.13 -13.92 2.90
CA LEU A 26 -10.03 -14.86 3.59
C LEU A 26 -11.22 -14.16 4.25
N ARG A 27 -11.03 -12.93 4.75
CA ARG A 27 -12.15 -12.12 5.28
C ARG A 27 -13.18 -11.76 4.21
N THR A 28 -12.77 -11.53 2.96
CA THR A 28 -13.74 -11.30 1.86
C THR A 28 -14.53 -12.57 1.52
N GLN A 29 -13.98 -13.75 1.85
CA GLN A 29 -14.66 -15.04 1.74
C GLN A 29 -15.45 -15.41 3.01
N ALA A 30 -15.70 -14.45 3.91
CA ALA A 30 -16.35 -14.64 5.21
C ALA A 30 -15.66 -15.66 6.13
N VAL A 31 -14.35 -15.91 5.94
CA VAL A 31 -13.55 -16.75 6.82
C VAL A 31 -12.94 -15.88 7.92
N VAL A 32 -13.26 -16.20 9.17
CA VAL A 32 -12.72 -15.49 10.33
C VAL A 32 -11.30 -15.98 10.60
N VAL A 33 -10.33 -15.08 10.43
CA VAL A 33 -8.92 -15.31 10.74
C VAL A 33 -8.47 -14.34 11.82
N SER A 34 -7.68 -14.86 12.76
CA SER A 34 -7.06 -14.04 13.80
C SER A 34 -6.24 -12.89 13.21
N PRO A 35 -6.06 -11.78 13.94
CA PRO A 35 -5.12 -10.73 13.55
C PRO A 35 -3.70 -11.25 13.34
N ILE A 36 -2.89 -10.48 12.62
CA ILE A 36 -1.53 -10.87 12.26
C ILE A 36 -0.62 -10.96 13.50
N TYR A 37 0.02 -12.12 13.69
CA TYR A 37 1.03 -12.38 14.70
C TYR A 37 2.42 -11.89 14.26
N SER A 38 3.34 -11.74 15.21
CA SER A 38 4.73 -11.40 14.93
C SER A 38 5.48 -12.52 14.20
N SER A 39 5.13 -13.77 14.48
CA SER A 39 5.72 -14.97 13.89
C SER A 39 4.98 -15.40 12.62
N TYR A 40 5.73 -15.63 11.54
CA TYR A 40 5.16 -16.16 10.29
C TYR A 40 4.64 -17.61 10.46
N LEU A 41 5.23 -18.39 11.37
CA LEU A 41 4.74 -19.75 11.67
C LEU A 41 3.36 -19.70 12.30
N ASP A 42 3.13 -18.78 13.24
CA ASP A 42 1.84 -18.62 13.91
C ASP A 42 0.78 -18.06 12.94
N ASN A 43 1.18 -17.14 12.05
CA ASN A 43 0.31 -16.68 10.97
C ASN A 43 -0.11 -17.81 10.03
N ASN A 44 0.85 -18.61 9.54
CA ASN A 44 0.56 -19.76 8.67
C ASN A 44 -0.36 -20.75 9.38
N LYS A 45 -0.10 -21.07 10.65
CA LYS A 45 -0.95 -21.96 11.43
C LYS A 45 -2.37 -21.41 11.54
N SER A 46 -2.52 -20.15 11.96
CA SER A 46 -3.84 -19.53 12.11
C SER A 46 -4.63 -19.50 10.80
N ILE A 47 -3.98 -19.23 9.66
CA ILE A 47 -4.63 -19.22 8.36
C ILE A 47 -5.16 -20.62 8.00
N ASN A 48 -4.32 -21.65 8.11
CA ASN A 48 -4.71 -23.01 7.78
C ASN A 48 -5.80 -23.55 8.72
N ASP A 49 -5.69 -23.27 10.03
CA ASP A 49 -6.68 -23.67 11.02
C ASP A 49 -8.05 -23.00 10.75
N SER A 50 -8.05 -21.70 10.43
CA SER A 50 -9.28 -20.96 10.08
C SER A 50 -9.95 -21.53 8.83
N ILE A 51 -9.19 -21.87 7.78
CA ILE A 51 -9.73 -22.50 6.57
C ILE A 51 -10.34 -23.86 6.90
N LYS A 52 -9.61 -24.75 7.59
CA LYS A 52 -10.08 -26.10 7.95
C LYS A 52 -11.29 -26.07 8.87
N TYR A 53 -11.35 -25.09 9.77
CA TYR A 53 -12.48 -24.91 10.67
C TYR A 53 -13.72 -24.44 9.93
N THR A 54 -13.59 -23.46 9.03
CA THR A 54 -14.72 -22.78 8.38
C THR A 54 -15.22 -23.52 7.14
N ILE A 55 -14.31 -24.04 6.31
CA ILE A 55 -14.63 -24.63 5.00
C ILE A 55 -14.47 -26.16 5.10
N LYS A 56 -15.58 -26.86 5.32
CA LYS A 56 -15.59 -28.32 5.47
C LYS A 56 -15.39 -29.07 4.16
N ASP A 57 -15.82 -28.49 3.03
CA ASP A 57 -15.58 -29.04 1.70
C ASP A 57 -14.12 -28.81 1.29
N ARG A 58 -13.37 -29.91 1.15
CA ARG A 58 -11.95 -29.91 0.77
C ARG A 58 -11.72 -29.37 -0.64
N ASN A 59 -12.60 -29.68 -1.58
CA ASN A 59 -12.45 -29.23 -2.96
C ASN A 59 -12.66 -27.72 -3.05
N LEU A 60 -13.66 -27.21 -2.35
CA LEU A 60 -13.90 -25.77 -2.23
C LEU A 60 -12.74 -25.07 -1.52
N ALA A 61 -12.26 -25.60 -0.40
CA ALA A 61 -11.11 -25.04 0.32
C ALA A 61 -9.87 -24.96 -0.60
N ASN A 62 -9.56 -26.06 -1.30
CA ASN A 62 -8.43 -26.10 -2.24
C ASN A 62 -8.60 -25.14 -3.41
N LYS A 63 -9.82 -24.95 -3.92
CA LYS A 63 -10.13 -23.96 -4.96
C LYS A 63 -9.85 -22.54 -4.45
N ILE A 64 -10.39 -22.18 -3.29
CA ILE A 64 -10.21 -20.85 -2.67
C ILE A 64 -8.73 -20.57 -2.42
N ILE A 65 -7.96 -21.55 -1.91
CA ILE A 65 -6.52 -21.37 -1.68
C ILE A 65 -5.75 -21.13 -2.98
N ARG A 66 -6.10 -21.84 -4.06
CA ARG A 66 -5.48 -21.63 -5.38
C ARG A 66 -5.81 -20.25 -5.94
N GLU A 67 -7.08 -19.84 -5.87
CA GLU A 67 -7.51 -18.50 -6.27
C GLU A 67 -6.80 -17.43 -5.45
N MET A 68 -6.65 -17.62 -4.15
CA MET A 68 -5.90 -16.73 -3.27
C MET A 68 -4.43 -16.58 -3.70
N PHE A 69 -3.76 -17.66 -4.10
CA PHE A 69 -2.38 -17.58 -4.59
C PHE A 69 -2.27 -16.85 -5.94
N ILE A 70 -3.24 -17.03 -6.83
CA ILE A 70 -3.30 -16.28 -8.09
C ILE A 70 -3.48 -14.79 -7.79
N ASN A 71 -4.47 -14.44 -6.97
CA ASN A 71 -4.77 -13.05 -6.61
C ASN A 71 -3.60 -12.36 -5.89
N LEU A 72 -2.82 -13.10 -5.08
CA LEU A 72 -1.62 -12.56 -4.42
C LEU A 72 -0.64 -12.00 -5.45
N ASN A 73 -0.30 -12.81 -6.46
CA ASN A 73 0.67 -12.44 -7.50
C ASN A 73 0.19 -11.27 -8.36
N GLU A 74 -1.12 -11.11 -8.48
CA GLU A 74 -1.74 -10.01 -9.23
C GLU A 74 -1.97 -8.75 -8.37
N SER A 75 -1.68 -8.78 -7.07
CA SER A 75 -2.03 -7.70 -6.14
C SER A 75 -0.84 -7.00 -5.50
N LEU A 76 0.27 -7.70 -5.24
CA LEU A 76 1.40 -7.12 -4.49
C LEU A 76 2.50 -6.63 -5.42
N ILE A 77 2.86 -5.35 -5.28
CA ILE A 77 4.05 -4.81 -5.94
C ILE A 77 5.31 -5.31 -5.22
N ASP A 78 6.33 -5.72 -5.97
CA ASP A 78 7.64 -6.06 -5.42
C ASP A 78 8.22 -4.89 -4.62
N GLU A 79 8.80 -5.18 -3.44
CA GLU A 79 9.40 -4.15 -2.58
C GLU A 79 10.53 -3.39 -3.30
N ASP A 80 11.24 -4.04 -4.22
CA ASP A 80 12.34 -3.43 -4.98
C ASP A 80 11.88 -2.25 -5.86
N LYS A 81 10.61 -2.25 -6.30
CA LYS A 81 10.02 -1.12 -7.04
C LYS A 81 9.91 0.15 -6.18
N PHE A 82 9.94 0.02 -4.85
CA PHE A 82 9.99 1.13 -3.90
C PHE A 82 11.43 1.55 -3.56
N GLY A 83 12.45 1.04 -4.27
CA GLY A 83 13.86 1.34 -3.99
C GLY A 83 14.18 2.85 -3.98
N TRP A 84 13.49 3.64 -4.82
CA TRP A 84 13.69 5.09 -4.92
C TRP A 84 13.26 5.89 -3.67
N ILE A 85 12.44 5.31 -2.79
CA ILE A 85 12.08 5.90 -1.49
C ILE A 85 12.72 5.20 -0.30
N LYS A 86 13.16 3.94 -0.42
CA LYS A 86 13.60 3.11 0.71
C LYS A 86 14.73 3.73 1.53
N TYR A 87 15.67 4.39 0.85
CA TYR A 87 16.83 5.04 1.47
C TYR A 87 16.85 6.57 1.25
N ASN A 88 15.78 7.13 0.68
CA ASN A 88 15.66 8.56 0.44
C ASN A 88 14.54 9.11 1.33
N GLU A 89 14.92 9.66 2.48
CA GLU A 89 13.95 10.16 3.47
C GLU A 89 13.06 11.27 2.90
N ARG A 90 13.61 12.14 2.06
CA ARG A 90 12.84 13.23 1.44
C ARG A 90 11.79 12.68 0.48
N ALA A 91 12.17 11.73 -0.38
CA ALA A 91 11.26 11.09 -1.32
C ALA A 91 10.17 10.28 -0.59
N CYS A 92 10.54 9.54 0.46
CA CYS A 92 9.59 8.80 1.29
C CYS A 92 8.61 9.73 2.00
N GLN A 93 9.09 10.83 2.60
CA GLN A 93 8.23 11.83 3.23
C GLN A 93 7.27 12.47 2.23
N TRP A 94 7.77 12.84 1.05
CA TRP A 94 6.98 13.44 -0.02
C TRP A 94 5.87 12.51 -0.49
N LEU A 95 6.19 11.24 -0.78
CA LEU A 95 5.21 10.27 -1.24
C LEU A 95 4.15 9.98 -0.17
N TRP A 96 4.58 9.81 1.09
CA TRP A 96 3.65 9.61 2.19
C TRP A 96 2.64 10.77 2.31
N LEU A 97 3.11 12.01 2.23
CA LEU A 97 2.23 13.19 2.23
C LEU A 97 1.31 13.23 1.01
N LYS A 98 1.83 12.92 -0.19
CA LYS A 98 1.01 12.84 -1.41
C LYS A 98 -0.12 11.84 -1.28
N LEU A 99 0.15 10.66 -0.72
CA LEU A 99 -0.90 9.66 -0.47
C LEU A 99 -1.89 10.15 0.60
N LYS A 100 -1.42 10.77 1.69
CA LYS A 100 -2.28 11.30 2.77
C LYS A 100 -3.33 12.30 2.29
N ILE A 101 -3.01 13.10 1.28
CA ILE A 101 -3.91 14.12 0.72
C ILE A 101 -4.60 13.69 -0.58
N MET A 102 -4.35 12.46 -1.04
CA MET A 102 -4.91 11.97 -2.31
C MET A 102 -6.42 11.82 -2.19
N PRO A 103 -7.22 12.54 -3.00
CA PRO A 103 -8.67 12.38 -3.03
C PRO A 103 -9.06 10.97 -3.46
N THR A 104 -10.19 10.48 -2.96
CA THR A 104 -10.76 9.20 -3.40
C THR A 104 -11.06 9.16 -4.90
N THR A 105 -11.33 10.30 -5.53
CA THR A 105 -11.56 10.42 -6.97
C THR A 105 -10.31 10.16 -7.83
N GLU A 106 -9.11 10.21 -7.25
CA GLU A 106 -7.85 9.95 -7.96
C GLU A 106 -7.45 8.46 -8.01
N ILE A 107 -8.26 7.59 -7.40
CA ILE A 107 -8.04 6.14 -7.41
C ILE A 107 -9.29 5.41 -7.87
N GLU A 108 -9.08 4.41 -8.71
CA GLU A 108 -10.15 3.48 -9.10
C GLU A 108 -10.41 2.47 -7.97
N HIS A 109 -11.65 1.95 -7.91
CA HIS A 109 -12.07 0.89 -6.99
C HIS A 109 -11.94 1.25 -5.50
N THR A 110 -12.64 2.31 -5.05
CA THR A 110 -12.67 2.74 -3.64
C THR A 110 -13.59 1.90 -2.74
N TYR A 111 -13.52 0.57 -2.80
CA TYR A 111 -14.16 -0.24 -1.77
C TYR A 111 -13.25 -0.22 -0.52
N SER A 112 -13.73 0.39 0.57
CA SER A 112 -12.95 0.59 1.78
C SER A 112 -13.19 -0.56 2.77
N PRO A 113 -12.15 -1.32 3.18
CA PRO A 113 -12.30 -2.33 4.21
C PRO A 113 -12.33 -1.76 5.64
N TYR A 114 -12.04 -0.46 5.82
CA TYR A 114 -11.85 0.14 7.16
C TYR A 114 -12.78 1.31 7.47
N ARG A 115 -13.03 2.20 6.51
CA ARG A 115 -13.86 3.40 6.70
C ARG A 115 -14.65 3.68 5.44
N GLU A 116 -15.95 3.44 5.49
CA GLU A 116 -16.84 4.11 4.55
C GLU A 116 -16.74 5.62 4.85
N HIS A 117 -16.58 6.47 3.82
CA HIS A 117 -16.72 7.94 3.87
C HIS A 117 -15.49 8.84 4.16
N SER A 118 -14.21 8.40 4.08
CA SER A 118 -13.12 9.40 4.01
C SER A 118 -13.02 9.99 2.60
N GLN A 119 -12.88 11.32 2.51
CA GLN A 119 -12.57 12.01 1.26
C GLN A 119 -11.17 11.69 0.73
N PHE A 120 -10.27 11.19 1.60
CA PHE A 120 -8.90 10.85 1.25
C PHE A 120 -8.72 9.34 1.17
N ALA A 121 -8.17 8.89 0.05
CA ALA A 121 -7.93 7.48 -0.25
C ALA A 121 -7.09 6.78 0.83
N TYR A 122 -6.12 7.48 1.41
CA TYR A 122 -5.23 6.91 2.43
C TYR A 122 -5.98 6.35 3.62
N ASP A 123 -6.98 7.07 4.13
CA ASP A 123 -7.69 6.68 5.35
C ASP A 123 -8.65 5.50 5.11
N ASN A 124 -8.93 5.17 3.85
CA ASN A 124 -9.73 4.02 3.45
C ASN A 124 -8.91 2.72 3.47
N PHE A 125 -7.59 2.80 3.28
CA PHE A 125 -6.70 1.63 3.18
C PHE A 125 -5.74 1.48 4.36
N ILE A 126 -5.58 2.52 5.17
CA ILE A 126 -4.67 2.54 6.30
C ILE A 126 -5.46 2.77 7.59
N GLN A 127 -5.30 1.86 8.56
CA GLN A 127 -5.81 2.07 9.91
C GLN A 127 -5.20 3.33 10.54
N ALA A 128 -6.00 4.04 11.32
CA ALA A 128 -5.75 5.39 11.85
C ALA A 128 -4.62 5.46 12.91
N GLU A 129 -3.44 5.01 12.54
CA GLU A 129 -2.21 5.13 13.29
C GLU A 129 -1.33 6.19 12.63
N ILE A 130 -0.82 7.10 13.45
CA ILE A 130 0.09 8.16 13.01
C ILE A 130 1.46 7.55 12.73
N ALA A 131 2.00 7.76 11.54
CA ALA A 131 3.36 7.39 11.21
C ALA A 131 4.34 8.44 11.77
N ILE A 132 5.13 8.05 12.78
CA ILE A 132 5.96 8.99 13.54
C ILE A 132 7.33 9.18 12.87
N ASN A 133 7.99 8.08 12.49
CA ASN A 133 9.33 8.11 11.88
C ASN A 133 9.30 7.69 10.40
N ILE A 134 10.44 7.83 9.72
CA ILE A 134 10.55 7.54 8.28
C ILE A 134 10.32 6.05 7.96
N LYS A 135 10.76 5.14 8.85
CA LYS A 135 10.56 3.69 8.68
C LYS A 135 9.08 3.33 8.75
N ASP A 136 8.33 3.98 9.63
CA ASP A 136 6.89 3.78 9.74
C ASP A 136 6.16 4.34 8.53
N LYS A 137 6.57 5.53 8.04
CA LYS A 137 6.03 6.11 6.81
C LYS A 137 6.24 5.20 5.61
N TYR A 138 7.45 4.66 5.43
CA TYR A 138 7.76 3.69 4.39
C TYR A 138 6.85 2.45 4.47
N LYS A 139 6.69 1.87 5.66
CA LYS A 139 5.77 0.74 5.87
C LYS A 139 4.32 1.10 5.53
N LYS A 140 3.84 2.29 5.89
CA LYS A 140 2.48 2.74 5.58
C LYS A 140 2.28 2.99 4.08
N ILE A 141 3.30 3.46 3.35
CA ILE A 141 3.26 3.55 1.88
C ILE A 141 3.07 2.15 1.29
N ILE A 142 3.89 1.18 1.70
CA ILE A 142 3.75 -0.21 1.23
C ILE A 142 2.35 -0.75 1.56
N THR A 143 1.91 -0.57 2.81
CA THR A 143 0.60 -1.03 3.26
C THR A 143 -0.54 -0.41 2.45
N PHE A 144 -0.39 0.85 2.01
CA PHE A 144 -1.38 1.53 1.20
C PHE A 144 -1.54 0.82 -0.14
N PHE A 145 -0.43 0.53 -0.83
CA PHE A 145 -0.45 -0.20 -2.10
C PHE A 145 -0.88 -1.65 -1.93
N ASP A 146 -0.54 -2.31 -0.83
CA ASP A 146 -0.96 -3.68 -0.54
C ASP A 146 -2.49 -3.77 -0.35
N ASN A 147 -3.08 -2.79 0.33
CA ASN A 147 -4.51 -2.78 0.65
C ASN A 147 -5.39 -2.13 -0.44
N TRP A 148 -4.82 -1.37 -1.38
CA TRP A 148 -5.58 -0.80 -2.50
C TRP A 148 -6.11 -1.93 -3.41
N PRO A 149 -7.43 -2.10 -3.59
CA PRO A 149 -8.00 -3.19 -4.40
C PRO A 149 -7.94 -2.91 -5.91
N ALA A 150 -6.73 -2.67 -6.42
CA ALA A 150 -6.41 -2.58 -7.85
C ALA A 150 -5.47 -3.72 -8.25
N ASN A 151 -5.41 -4.04 -9.55
CA ASN A 151 -4.42 -4.98 -10.07
C ASN A 151 -3.00 -4.39 -9.97
N ILE A 152 -1.99 -5.26 -10.06
CA ILE A 152 -0.58 -4.89 -9.94
C ILE A 152 -0.16 -3.86 -11.00
N GLU A 153 -0.65 -3.97 -12.23
CA GLU A 153 -0.32 -3.05 -13.32
C GLU A 153 -0.73 -1.60 -13.00
N THR A 154 -1.99 -1.41 -12.60
CA THR A 154 -2.51 -0.09 -12.19
C THR A 154 -1.70 0.49 -11.04
N LYS A 155 -1.34 -0.35 -10.04
CA LYS A 155 -0.54 0.08 -8.90
C LYS A 155 0.87 0.49 -9.31
N GLU A 156 1.52 -0.30 -10.16
CA GLU A 156 2.87 0.01 -10.67
C GLU A 156 2.88 1.27 -11.52
N ILE A 157 1.88 1.47 -12.38
CA ILE A 157 1.72 2.71 -13.17
C ILE A 157 1.64 3.91 -12.23
N LYS A 158 0.78 3.85 -11.19
CA LYS A 158 0.63 4.96 -10.23
C LYS A 158 1.93 5.20 -9.44
N LEU A 159 2.63 4.15 -9.02
CA LEU A 159 3.91 4.27 -8.32
C LEU A 159 4.98 4.92 -9.23
N ASN A 160 5.04 4.52 -10.49
CA ASN A 160 5.96 5.08 -11.48
C ASN A 160 5.64 6.54 -11.78
N GLN A 161 4.36 6.91 -11.89
CA GLN A 161 3.95 8.31 -12.01
C GLN A 161 4.48 9.15 -10.85
N TYR A 162 4.38 8.67 -9.61
CA TYR A 162 4.93 9.36 -8.45
C TYR A 162 6.46 9.45 -8.48
N SER A 163 7.16 8.40 -8.91
CA SER A 163 8.62 8.43 -9.09
C SER A 163 9.06 9.49 -10.11
N CYS A 164 8.36 9.57 -11.24
CA CYS A 164 8.59 10.61 -12.25
C CYS A 164 8.29 12.02 -11.72
N LEU A 165 7.15 12.20 -11.03
CA LEU A 165 6.77 13.48 -10.42
C LEU A 165 7.79 13.94 -9.37
N TRP A 166 8.28 13.03 -8.54
CA TRP A 166 9.34 13.31 -7.57
C TRP A 166 10.62 13.75 -8.29
N SER A 167 11.03 13.02 -9.33
CA SER A 167 12.23 13.35 -10.11
C SER A 167 12.14 14.74 -10.75
N MET A 168 10.97 15.13 -11.25
CA MET A 168 10.74 16.47 -11.80
C MET A 168 10.73 17.53 -10.70
N ALA A 169 10.04 17.29 -9.58
CA ALA A 169 9.99 18.21 -8.45
C ALA A 169 11.39 18.45 -7.87
N TYR A 170 12.18 17.39 -7.70
CA TYR A 170 13.55 17.46 -7.20
C TYR A 170 14.47 18.25 -8.13
N LYS A 171 14.39 18.02 -9.45
CA LYS A 171 15.14 18.81 -10.44
C LYS A 171 14.79 20.30 -10.39
N ASN A 172 13.50 20.61 -10.26
CA ASN A 172 13.03 22.00 -10.14
C ASN A 172 13.42 22.65 -8.81
N LEU A 173 13.62 21.87 -7.75
CA LEU A 173 14.13 22.37 -6.46
C LEU A 173 15.62 22.71 -6.54
N LEU A 174 16.40 21.88 -7.23
CA LEU A 174 17.83 22.13 -7.47
C LEU A 174 18.08 23.32 -8.40
N SER A 175 17.11 23.70 -9.23
CA SER A 175 17.20 24.87 -10.11
C SER A 175 16.80 26.18 -9.44
N ILE A 176 16.59 26.21 -8.12
CA ILE A 176 16.30 27.43 -7.38
C ILE A 176 17.60 27.96 -6.78
N ASP A 177 18.24 28.89 -7.51
CA ASP A 177 19.57 29.44 -7.21
C ASP A 177 19.72 30.15 -5.84
N TRP A 178 18.63 30.38 -5.11
CA TRP A 178 18.64 31.08 -3.81
C TRP A 178 18.29 30.20 -2.61
N LEU A 179 17.93 28.93 -2.82
CA LEU A 179 17.65 27.99 -1.75
C LEU A 179 18.94 27.22 -1.43
N ASP A 180 19.74 27.79 -0.53
CA ASP A 180 20.97 27.17 -0.03
C ASP A 180 20.66 25.78 0.56
N GLU A 181 21.47 24.78 0.21
CA GLU A 181 21.27 23.37 0.60
C GLU A 181 21.18 23.16 2.12
N ASN A 182 21.63 24.14 2.89
CA ASN A 182 21.73 24.13 4.35
C ASN A 182 20.48 24.67 5.07
N ASP A 183 19.55 25.35 4.39
CA ASP A 183 18.47 26.10 5.04
C ASP A 183 17.14 25.34 5.19
N ILE A 184 17.06 24.09 4.71
CA ILE A 184 15.76 23.39 4.65
C ILE A 184 15.62 22.34 5.75
N GLY A 185 15.04 22.77 6.87
CA GLY A 185 14.42 21.85 7.82
C GLY A 185 13.21 21.12 7.22
N PRO A 186 12.93 19.87 7.63
CA PRO A 186 11.96 18.97 7.00
C PRO A 186 10.50 19.48 6.96
N MET A 187 10.16 20.53 7.71
CA MET A 187 8.80 21.07 7.83
C MET A 187 8.46 22.17 6.79
N GLN A 188 9.44 22.96 6.34
CA GLN A 188 9.17 24.05 5.40
C GLN A 188 8.98 23.56 3.95
N MET A 189 9.55 22.40 3.63
CA MET A 189 9.50 21.81 2.28
C MET A 189 8.12 21.25 1.90
N GLY A 190 7.36 20.74 2.88
CA GLY A 190 5.99 20.26 2.67
C GLY A 190 5.03 21.38 2.26
N MET A 191 5.22 22.58 2.83
CA MET A 191 4.40 23.76 2.53
C MET A 191 4.73 24.36 1.15
N ALA A 192 6.02 24.46 0.80
CA ALA A 192 6.43 25.01 -0.50
C ALA A 192 5.92 24.17 -1.68
N VAL A 193 5.96 22.84 -1.57
CA VAL A 193 5.43 21.92 -2.60
C VAL A 193 3.89 21.97 -2.65
N PHE A 194 3.24 22.13 -1.49
CA PHE A 194 1.77 22.26 -1.41
C PHE A 194 1.28 23.55 -2.08
N GLU A 195 1.94 24.68 -1.83
CA GLU A 195 1.60 25.96 -2.45
C GLU A 195 1.83 25.95 -3.96
N GLN A 196 2.95 25.42 -4.45
CA GLN A 196 3.19 25.33 -5.90
C GLN A 196 2.19 24.43 -6.62
N THR A 197 1.75 23.32 -6.00
CA THR A 197 0.73 22.44 -6.59
C THR A 197 -0.63 23.14 -6.64
N ARG A 198 -0.99 23.92 -5.61
CA ARG A 198 -2.22 24.71 -5.55
C ARG A 198 -2.25 25.84 -6.58
N PHE A 199 -1.14 26.56 -6.77
CA PHE A 199 -1.04 27.64 -7.74
C PHE A 199 -1.18 27.15 -9.19
N LYS A 200 -0.57 26.01 -9.54
CA LYS A 200 -0.74 25.41 -10.87
C LYS A 200 -2.19 24.99 -11.15
N HIS A 201 -2.89 24.50 -10.12
CA HIS A 201 -4.28 24.08 -10.27
C HIS A 201 -5.26 25.26 -10.41
N GLN A 202 -4.95 26.41 -9.78
CA GLN A 202 -5.72 27.66 -9.93
C GLN A 202 -5.51 28.32 -11.29
N LEU A 203 -4.28 28.34 -11.81
CA LEU A 203 -3.99 28.87 -13.15
C LEU A 203 -4.71 28.09 -14.25
N TYR A 204 -4.83 26.76 -14.13
CA TYR A 204 -5.54 25.93 -15.11
C TYR A 204 -7.06 26.16 -15.14
N ASN A 205 -7.65 26.61 -14.03
CA ASN A 205 -9.08 26.91 -13.93
C ASN A 205 -9.44 28.37 -14.27
N THR A 206 -8.46 29.21 -14.58
CA THR A 206 -8.68 30.62 -14.95
C THR A 206 -8.51 30.85 -16.47
N ILE A 207 -8.20 29.79 -17.24
CA ILE A 207 -7.99 29.83 -18.70
C ILE A 207 -9.04 28.94 -19.43
N LYS A 208 -10.22 28.75 -18.84
CA LYS A 208 -11.43 28.29 -19.53
C LYS A 208 -12.52 29.32 -19.37
#